data_AF-A0A7Y4AIC5-F1
#
_entry.id   AF-A0A7Y4AIC5-F1
#
_cell.length_a   1.000
_cell.length_b   1.000
_cell.length_c   1.000
_cell.angle_alpha   90.00
_cell.angle_beta   90.00
_cell.angle_gamma   90.00
#
_symmetry.space_group_name_H-M   'P 1'
#
loop_
_entity.id
_entity.type
_entity.pdbx_description
1 polymer ?
#
loop_
_entity_poly.entity_id
_entity_poly.type
_entity_poly.pdbx_seq_one_letter_code
_entity_poly.pdbx_strand_id
1 'polypeptide(L)'
;MSETVYNKTKLEHLTDYIVSHLNSNVLDNKIDAWQENGSIVPSGEDRGNNGYIACYWKYNAVISVEEFPHQLLDPRCLLALVACWLSDHEEDRNEQELEDPTLSVDVISSEVADVGIELELMEPIELVPDPEAGMITWRGIKYRVQAVEIYTAEEAELVNETDG
;
A
#
# COMPACT_ATOMS: atom_id res chain seq x y z
N MET A 1 -19.07 -4.13 3.81
CA MET A 1 -19.20 -3.69 2.40
C MET A 1 -17.89 -4.11 1.74
N SER A 2 -17.93 -5.10 0.87
CA SER A 2 -16.76 -5.66 0.20
C SER A 2 -16.26 -4.70 -0.89
N GLU A 3 -15.25 -3.89 -0.57
CA GLU A 3 -14.46 -3.17 -1.57
C GLU A 3 -13.09 -3.82 -1.69
N THR A 4 -13.03 -5.05 -2.20
CA THR A 4 -11.76 -5.65 -2.62
C THR A 4 -11.67 -5.60 -4.14
N VAL A 5 -11.67 -4.37 -4.66
CA VAL A 5 -11.11 -4.13 -5.98
C VAL A 5 -9.71 -3.55 -5.77
N TYR A 6 -8.69 -4.23 -6.28
CA TYR A 6 -7.32 -3.73 -6.39
C TYR A 6 -7.33 -2.49 -7.30
N ASN A 7 -7.72 -1.36 -6.74
CA ASN A 7 -7.87 -0.09 -7.46
C ASN A 7 -6.74 0.89 -7.17
N LYS A 8 -5.91 0.60 -6.14
CA LYS A 8 -4.83 1.47 -5.69
C LYS A 8 -3.65 0.63 -5.24
N THR A 9 -2.46 1.06 -5.66
CA THR A 9 -1.19 0.66 -5.09
C THR A 9 -1.08 1.10 -3.63
N LYS A 10 -0.15 0.50 -2.88
CA LYS A 10 0.15 0.93 -1.51
C LYS A 10 0.54 2.40 -1.44
N LEU A 11 1.34 2.89 -2.41
CA LEU A 11 1.71 4.29 -2.52
C LEU A 11 0.49 5.22 -2.70
N GLU A 12 -0.43 4.88 -3.60
CA GLU A 12 -1.64 5.67 -3.80
C GLU A 12 -2.49 5.70 -2.53
N HIS A 13 -2.62 4.56 -1.84
CA HIS A 13 -3.37 4.48 -0.58
C HIS A 13 -2.73 5.31 0.54
N LEU A 14 -1.41 5.25 0.70
CA LEU A 14 -0.66 6.07 1.66
C LEU A 14 -0.78 7.57 1.33
N THR A 15 -0.70 7.93 0.06
CA THR A 15 -0.82 9.33 -0.38
C THR A 15 -2.20 9.88 -0.08
N ASP A 16 -3.26 9.14 -0.42
CA ASP A 16 -4.64 9.51 -0.08
C ASP A 16 -4.86 9.63 1.43
N TYR A 17 -4.26 8.72 2.21
CA TYR A 17 -4.31 8.78 3.67
C TYR A 17 -3.66 10.07 4.19
N ILE A 18 -2.47 10.43 3.72
CA ILE A 18 -1.80 11.67 4.15
C ILE A 18 -2.62 12.90 3.72
N VAL A 19 -3.02 12.98 2.45
CA VAL A 19 -3.80 14.11 1.91
C VAL A 19 -5.09 14.30 2.71
N SER A 20 -5.84 13.23 2.98
CA SER A 20 -7.10 13.31 3.72
C SER A 20 -6.95 13.81 5.17
N HIS A 21 -5.80 13.62 5.80
CA HIS A 21 -5.51 14.10 7.15
C HIS A 21 -4.88 15.50 7.18
N LEU A 22 -4.25 15.93 6.08
CA LEU A 22 -3.62 17.24 5.95
C LEU A 22 -4.50 18.29 5.27
N ASN A 23 -5.63 17.90 4.65
CA ASN A 23 -6.51 18.72 3.81
C ASN A 23 -6.99 20.08 4.38
N SER A 24 -6.86 20.31 5.68
CA SER A 24 -7.19 21.60 6.33
C SER A 24 -6.00 22.55 6.45
N ASN A 25 -4.77 22.07 6.23
CA ASN A 25 -3.52 22.77 6.50
C ASN A 25 -2.55 22.79 5.30
N VAL A 26 -2.68 21.84 4.37
CA VAL A 26 -1.86 21.73 3.14
C VAL A 26 -2.81 21.56 1.95
N LEU A 27 -2.55 22.27 0.86
CA LEU A 27 -3.33 22.11 -0.37
C LEU A 27 -2.98 20.78 -1.05
N ASP A 28 -3.96 20.06 -1.58
CA ASP A 28 -3.75 18.74 -2.20
C ASP A 28 -2.69 18.77 -3.31
N ASN A 29 -2.59 19.88 -4.06
CA ASN A 29 -1.63 20.06 -5.15
C ASN A 29 -0.18 20.34 -4.69
N LYS A 30 0.09 20.24 -3.38
CA LYS A 30 1.41 20.38 -2.77
C LYS A 30 1.96 19.04 -2.27
N ILE A 31 1.22 17.96 -2.50
CA ILE A 31 1.63 16.61 -2.13
C ILE A 31 1.73 15.80 -3.43
N ASP A 32 2.95 15.43 -3.79
CA ASP A 32 3.24 14.55 -4.90
C ASP A 32 3.82 13.24 -4.39
N ALA A 33 3.54 12.15 -5.11
CA ALA A 33 4.10 10.84 -4.79
C ALA A 33 4.47 10.08 -6.06
N TRP A 34 5.62 9.42 -6.04
CA TRP A 34 6.09 8.60 -7.16
C TRP A 34 6.93 7.42 -6.68
N GLN A 35 7.23 6.53 -7.62
CA GLN A 35 7.96 5.29 -7.37
C GLN A 35 9.34 5.36 -8.00
N GLU A 36 10.33 4.86 -7.28
CA GLU A 36 11.71 4.74 -7.75
C GLU A 36 12.24 3.33 -7.48
N ASN A 37 13.31 2.96 -8.19
CA ASN A 37 14.10 1.75 -7.94
C ASN A 37 13.29 0.43 -7.87
N GLY A 38 12.25 0.33 -8.69
CA GLY A 38 11.35 -0.82 -8.71
C GLY A 38 12.05 -2.14 -9.10
N SER A 39 11.70 -3.21 -8.40
CA SER A 39 12.13 -4.58 -8.68
C SER A 39 10.97 -5.56 -8.45
N ILE A 40 11.06 -6.73 -9.07
CA ILE A 40 10.06 -7.79 -8.88
C ILE A 40 10.72 -9.08 -8.38
N VAL A 41 10.02 -9.79 -7.51
CA VAL A 41 10.32 -11.16 -7.13
C VAL A 41 9.26 -12.06 -7.78
N PRO A 42 9.60 -12.77 -8.88
CA PRO A 42 8.66 -13.66 -9.54
C PRO A 42 8.11 -14.71 -8.57
N SER A 43 6.81 -14.94 -8.65
CA SER A 43 6.10 -15.96 -7.89
C SER A 43 5.27 -16.82 -8.84
N GLY A 44 4.52 -17.74 -8.25
CA GLY A 44 3.45 -18.49 -8.89
C GLY A 44 2.55 -19.10 -7.83
N GLU A 45 2.50 -18.45 -6.67
CA GLU A 45 1.73 -18.87 -5.50
C GLU A 45 0.25 -18.91 -5.87
N ASP A 46 -0.39 -20.04 -5.56
CA ASP A 46 -1.83 -20.22 -5.72
C ASP A 46 -2.53 -19.60 -4.51
N ARG A 47 -3.43 -18.64 -4.77
CA ARG A 47 -4.22 -17.94 -3.75
C ARG A 47 -5.64 -18.49 -3.62
N GLY A 48 -5.92 -19.65 -4.23
CA GLY A 48 -7.26 -20.21 -4.35
C GLY A 48 -8.08 -19.49 -5.43
N ASN A 49 -9.30 -19.96 -5.69
CA ASN A 49 -10.22 -19.37 -6.67
C ASN A 49 -9.63 -19.19 -8.09
N ASN A 50 -8.69 -20.05 -8.47
CA ASN A 50 -7.90 -19.94 -9.70
C ASN A 50 -7.07 -18.63 -9.81
N GLY A 51 -6.89 -17.94 -8.70
CA GLY A 51 -6.10 -16.74 -8.59
C GLY A 51 -4.67 -17.04 -8.16
N TYR A 52 -3.74 -16.19 -8.59
CA TYR A 52 -2.31 -16.39 -8.34
C TYR A 52 -1.60 -15.09 -7.99
N ILE A 53 -0.51 -15.17 -7.23
CA ILE A 53 0.50 -14.11 -7.19
C ILE A 53 1.48 -14.32 -8.34
N ALA A 54 1.54 -13.37 -9.27
CA ALA A 54 2.51 -13.41 -10.37
C ALA A 54 3.91 -13.01 -9.90
N CYS A 55 3.99 -11.98 -9.06
CA CYS A 55 5.21 -11.52 -8.43
C CYS A 55 4.89 -10.67 -7.21
N TYR A 56 5.89 -10.45 -6.36
CA TYR A 56 5.91 -9.35 -5.43
C TYR A 56 6.66 -8.19 -6.06
N TRP A 57 6.08 -7.00 -6.00
CA TRP A 57 6.66 -5.78 -6.52
C TRP A 57 7.19 -4.94 -5.36
N LYS A 58 8.52 -4.78 -5.30
CA LYS A 58 9.23 -3.95 -4.31
C LYS A 58 9.68 -2.65 -4.97
N TYR A 59 9.48 -1.52 -4.31
CA TYR A 59 9.90 -0.20 -4.82
C TYR A 59 10.16 0.78 -3.68
N ASN A 60 10.89 1.85 -4.00
CA ASN A 60 11.03 3.02 -3.13
C ASN A 60 9.87 3.96 -3.43
N ALA A 61 8.98 4.15 -2.47
CA ALA A 61 7.99 5.20 -2.49
C ALA A 61 8.64 6.52 -2.08
N VAL A 62 8.42 7.56 -2.87
CA VAL A 62 8.81 8.93 -2.55
C VAL A 62 7.55 9.76 -2.42
N ILE A 63 7.41 10.46 -1.31
CA ILE A 63 6.33 11.42 -1.04
C ILE A 63 6.98 12.77 -0.79
N SER A 64 6.61 13.76 -1.60
CA SER A 64 7.08 15.12 -1.49
C SER A 64 5.95 16.02 -1.03
N VAL A 65 6.16 16.71 0.09
CA VAL A 65 5.24 17.73 0.60
C VAL A 65 5.89 19.09 0.46
N GLU A 66 5.43 19.87 -0.51
CA GLU A 66 5.92 21.22 -0.77
C GLU A 66 5.35 22.24 0.24
N GLU A 67 6.17 23.20 0.65
CA GLU A 67 5.79 24.33 1.51
C GLU A 67 5.03 23.92 2.79
N PHE A 68 5.44 22.82 3.43
CA PHE A 68 4.83 22.34 4.67
C PHE A 68 4.89 23.44 5.77
N PRO A 69 3.74 23.87 6.34
CA PRO A 69 3.66 25.03 7.21
C PRO A 69 4.00 24.69 8.66
N HIS A 70 5.28 24.41 8.92
CA HIS A 70 5.78 23.89 10.21
C HIS A 70 5.60 24.83 11.42
N GLN A 71 5.18 26.08 11.23
CA GLN A 71 4.75 26.99 12.32
C GLN A 71 3.26 26.84 12.68
N LEU A 72 2.43 26.41 11.73
CA LEU A 72 0.97 26.28 11.89
C LEU A 72 0.57 24.83 12.17
N LEU A 73 1.31 23.88 11.62
CA LEU A 73 1.09 22.46 11.79
C LEU A 73 2.34 21.82 12.40
N ASP A 74 2.13 21.02 13.44
CA ASP A 74 3.19 20.26 14.08
C ASP A 74 3.77 19.24 13.07
N PRO A 75 5.05 19.34 12.68
CA PRO A 75 5.65 18.41 11.71
C PRO A 75 5.63 16.95 12.20
N ARG A 76 5.51 16.73 13.51
CA ARG A 76 5.34 15.37 14.07
C ARG A 76 4.05 14.70 13.60
N CYS A 77 3.03 15.46 13.21
CA CYS A 77 1.79 14.91 12.66
C CYS A 77 2.05 14.19 11.34
N LEU A 78 2.83 14.78 10.43
CA LEU A 78 3.17 14.15 9.16
C LEU A 78 3.92 12.82 9.38
N LEU A 79 4.90 12.81 10.28
CA LEU A 79 5.66 11.60 10.61
C LEU A 79 4.79 10.53 11.29
N ALA A 80 3.89 10.95 12.19
CA ALA A 80 2.96 10.04 12.84
C ALA A 80 1.96 9.43 11.86
N LEU A 81 1.49 10.18 10.86
CA LEU A 81 0.60 9.64 9.82
C LEU A 81 1.27 8.49 9.05
N VAL A 82 2.53 8.66 8.65
CA VAL A 82 3.28 7.57 8.00
C VAL A 82 3.41 6.36 8.92
N ALA A 83 3.79 6.57 10.18
CA ALA A 83 3.94 5.48 11.14
C ALA A 83 2.63 4.73 11.42
N CYS A 84 1.51 5.45 11.59
CA CYS A 84 0.20 4.85 11.76
C CYS A 84 -0.22 4.03 10.53
N TRP A 85 -0.04 4.59 9.32
CA TRP A 85 -0.39 3.89 8.10
C TRP A 85 0.41 2.59 7.94
N LEU A 86 1.72 2.64 8.20
CA LEU A 86 2.59 1.45 8.19
C LEU A 86 2.13 0.42 9.23
N SER A 87 1.77 0.86 10.44
CA SER A 87 1.28 -0.04 11.48
C SER A 87 -0.04 -0.73 11.11
N ASP A 88 -0.90 -0.07 10.34
CA ASP A 88 -2.22 -0.59 9.97
C ASP A 88 -2.18 -1.46 8.69
N HIS A 89 -1.21 -1.24 7.80
CA HIS A 89 -1.21 -1.82 6.44
C HIS A 89 0.06 -2.61 6.06
N GLU A 90 1.16 -2.47 6.80
CA GLU A 90 2.44 -3.11 6.52
C GLU A 90 2.89 -4.04 7.68
N GLU A 91 2.00 -4.93 8.13
CA GLU A 91 2.30 -5.86 9.24
C GLU A 91 3.51 -6.77 8.96
N ASP A 92 3.71 -7.14 7.70
CA ASP A 92 4.79 -8.03 7.26
C ASP A 92 6.12 -7.30 6.97
N ARG A 93 6.20 -5.97 7.15
CA ARG A 93 7.38 -5.15 6.76
C ARG A 93 8.69 -5.70 7.30
N ASN A 94 8.68 -6.12 8.57
CA ASN A 94 9.86 -6.64 9.26
C ASN A 94 10.30 -7.99 8.67
N GLU A 95 9.36 -8.85 8.33
CA GLU A 95 9.65 -10.17 7.72
C GLU A 95 10.12 -10.01 6.27
N GLN A 96 9.63 -8.98 5.58
CA GLN A 96 10.04 -8.60 4.23
C GLN A 96 11.36 -7.83 4.18
N GLU A 97 12.00 -7.57 5.33
CA GLU A 97 13.25 -6.83 5.47
C GLU A 97 13.21 -5.48 4.72
N LEU A 98 12.09 -4.76 4.82
CA LEU A 98 11.96 -3.45 4.17
C LEU A 98 12.47 -2.32 5.06
N GLU A 99 13.31 -1.45 4.51
CA GLU A 99 14.00 -0.37 5.25
C GLU A 99 13.04 0.66 5.85
N ASP A 100 13.34 1.17 7.05
CA ASP A 100 12.50 2.20 7.70
C ASP A 100 12.40 3.49 6.86
N PRO A 101 11.29 4.26 6.99
CA PRO A 101 11.17 5.53 6.30
C PRO A 101 12.28 6.51 6.67
N THR A 102 12.80 7.22 5.67
CA THR A 102 13.77 8.31 5.84
C THR A 102 13.15 9.66 5.45
N LEU A 103 13.74 10.73 5.97
CA LEU A 103 13.23 12.10 5.84
C LEU A 103 14.32 13.02 5.29
N SER A 104 13.98 13.83 4.31
CA SER A 104 14.74 14.99 3.86
C SER A 104 13.90 16.26 4.09
N VAL A 105 14.57 17.36 4.48
CA VAL A 105 13.90 18.64 4.73
C VAL A 105 14.72 19.75 4.11
N ASP A 106 14.10 20.49 3.20
CA ASP A 106 14.66 21.68 2.58
C ASP A 106 13.90 22.92 3.08
N VAL A 107 14.54 23.68 3.96
CA VAL A 107 13.93 24.87 4.57
C VAL A 107 13.85 26.00 3.55
N ILE A 108 12.63 26.42 3.21
CA ILE A 108 12.37 27.56 2.33
C ILE A 108 12.40 28.88 3.12
N SER A 109 11.73 28.91 4.27
CA SER A 109 11.63 30.09 5.13
C SER A 109 11.46 29.72 6.60
N SER A 110 11.28 30.72 7.48
CA SER A 110 10.92 30.49 8.89
C SER A 110 9.51 29.92 9.10
N GLU A 111 8.69 29.89 8.04
CA GLU A 111 7.29 29.47 8.09
C GLU A 111 7.04 28.13 7.38
N VAL A 112 7.78 27.86 6.30
CA VAL A 112 7.54 26.69 5.42
C VAL A 112 8.83 25.98 5.02
N ALA A 113 8.72 24.67 4.75
CA ALA A 113 9.81 23.83 4.28
C ALA A 113 9.28 22.74 3.34
N ASP A 114 10.08 22.31 2.38
CA ASP A 114 9.78 21.11 1.60
C ASP A 114 10.22 19.88 2.39
N VAL A 115 9.39 18.85 2.39
CA VAL A 115 9.60 17.62 3.15
C VAL A 115 9.51 16.43 2.20
N GLY A 116 10.61 15.71 2.03
CA GLY A 116 10.67 14.45 1.31
C GLY A 116 10.64 13.28 2.27
N ILE A 117 9.77 12.31 2.01
CA ILE A 117 9.70 11.04 2.74
C ILE A 117 9.97 9.92 1.75
N GLU A 118 10.96 9.09 2.06
CA GLU A 118 11.29 7.91 1.27
C GLU A 118 11.09 6.65 2.11
N LEU A 119 10.42 5.63 1.57
CA LEU A 119 10.21 4.35 2.24
C LEU A 119 10.14 3.21 1.24
N GLU A 120 10.58 2.01 1.64
CA GLU A 120 10.35 0.83 0.82
C GLU A 120 8.92 0.31 1.03
N LEU A 121 8.27 -0.11 -0.06
CA LEU A 121 6.99 -0.82 -0.04
C LEU A 121 7.10 -2.08 -0.89
N MET A 122 6.35 -3.12 -0.51
CA MET A 122 6.21 -4.34 -1.28
C MET A 122 4.75 -4.77 -1.35
N GLU A 123 4.22 -5.02 -2.54
CA GLU A 123 2.84 -5.49 -2.74
C GLU A 123 2.77 -6.66 -3.73
N PRO A 124 1.84 -7.62 -3.56
CA PRO A 124 1.67 -8.70 -4.50
C PRO A 124 0.93 -8.22 -5.75
N ILE A 125 1.42 -8.63 -6.92
CA ILE A 125 0.70 -8.49 -8.19
C ILE A 125 -0.11 -9.76 -8.41
N GLU A 126 -1.39 -9.65 -8.13
CA GLU A 126 -2.33 -10.76 -8.17
C GLU A 126 -3.06 -10.85 -9.52
N LEU A 127 -3.37 -12.08 -9.93
CA LEU A 127 -3.99 -12.41 -11.20
C LEU A 127 -5.28 -13.20 -10.98
N VAL A 128 -6.35 -12.79 -11.64
CA VAL A 128 -7.63 -13.52 -11.70
C VAL A 128 -7.92 -13.89 -13.17
N PRO A 129 -8.42 -15.11 -13.46
CA PRO A 129 -8.76 -15.50 -14.83
C PRO A 129 -9.79 -14.55 -15.44
N ASP A 130 -9.52 -14.12 -16.66
CA ASP A 130 -10.43 -13.31 -17.48
C ASP A 130 -10.20 -13.68 -18.96
N PRO A 131 -10.91 -14.70 -19.48
CA PRO A 131 -10.78 -15.14 -20.87
C PRO A 131 -11.13 -14.07 -21.91
N GLU A 132 -12.02 -13.13 -21.57
CA GLU A 132 -12.59 -12.18 -22.51
C GLU A 132 -11.76 -10.90 -22.59
N ALA A 133 -11.44 -10.30 -21.43
CA ALA A 133 -10.76 -9.00 -21.34
C ALA A 133 -9.35 -9.06 -20.72
N GLY A 134 -8.91 -10.22 -20.22
CA GLY A 134 -7.59 -10.40 -19.64
C GLY A 134 -6.45 -10.11 -20.61
N MET A 135 -5.52 -9.27 -20.20
CA MET A 135 -4.35 -8.87 -20.99
C MET A 135 -3.17 -9.85 -20.88
N ILE A 136 -3.08 -10.58 -19.77
CA ILE A 136 -1.91 -11.41 -19.45
C ILE A 136 -2.21 -12.85 -19.83
N THR A 137 -1.37 -13.47 -20.68
CA THR A 137 -1.50 -14.90 -20.99
C THR A 137 -0.45 -15.70 -20.22
N TRP A 138 -0.90 -16.64 -19.38
CA TRP A 138 -0.02 -17.50 -18.60
C TRP A 138 -0.61 -18.92 -18.54
N ARG A 139 0.23 -19.94 -18.77
CA ARG A 139 -0.20 -21.36 -18.83
C ARG A 139 -1.40 -21.63 -19.76
N GLY A 140 -1.52 -20.85 -20.83
CA GLY A 140 -2.61 -20.96 -21.81
C GLY A 140 -3.96 -20.35 -21.40
N ILE A 141 -4.02 -19.68 -20.25
CA ILE A 141 -5.21 -18.96 -19.75
C ILE A 141 -4.93 -17.46 -19.77
N LYS A 142 -5.95 -16.64 -20.03
CA LYS A 142 -5.88 -15.19 -19.92
C LYS A 142 -6.29 -14.72 -18.52
N TYR A 143 -5.57 -13.74 -18.00
CA TYR A 143 -5.74 -13.15 -16.68
C TYR A 143 -5.78 -11.63 -16.77
N ARG A 144 -6.44 -11.02 -15.79
CA ARG A 144 -6.35 -9.59 -15.47
C ARG A 144 -5.65 -9.40 -14.13
N VAL A 145 -4.97 -8.27 -13.95
CA VAL A 145 -4.40 -7.89 -12.64
C VAL A 145 -5.55 -7.48 -11.73
N GLN A 146 -5.69 -8.17 -10.60
CA GLN A 146 -6.76 -7.97 -9.63
C GLN A 146 -6.46 -8.78 -8.37
N ALA A 147 -6.79 -8.24 -7.20
CA ALA A 147 -6.81 -9.00 -5.94
C ALA A 147 -7.71 -10.23 -6.05
N VAL A 148 -7.18 -11.39 -5.68
CA VAL A 148 -7.91 -12.64 -5.56
C VAL A 148 -8.81 -12.53 -4.33
N GLU A 149 -10.11 -12.76 -4.51
CA GLU A 149 -11.02 -12.89 -3.38
C GLU A 149 -10.63 -14.13 -2.57
N ILE A 150 -10.25 -13.95 -1.30
CA ILE A 150 -10.02 -15.07 -0.38
C ILE A 150 -11.29 -15.24 0.45
N TYR A 151 -11.98 -16.37 0.31
CA TYR A 151 -13.06 -16.74 1.22
C TYR A 151 -12.46 -17.24 2.53
N THR A 152 -12.29 -16.35 3.50
CA THR A 152 -12.03 -16.78 4.88
C THR A 152 -13.28 -17.49 5.39
N ALA A 153 -13.17 -18.79 5.73
CA ALA A 153 -14.26 -19.51 6.37
C ALA A 153 -14.43 -18.98 7.80
N GLU A 154 -15.40 -18.07 7.99
CA GLU A 154 -15.90 -17.72 9.30
C GLU A 154 -16.88 -18.82 9.76
N GLU A 155 -16.72 -19.25 11.01
CA GLU A 155 -17.52 -20.25 11.75
C GLU A 155 -17.08 -21.72 11.68
N ALA A 156 -16.36 -22.15 12.73
CA ALA A 156 -16.36 -23.53 13.19
C ALA A 156 -17.35 -23.65 14.37
N GLU A 157 -18.53 -24.23 14.15
CA GLU A 157 -19.40 -24.66 15.25
C GLU A 157 -18.78 -25.88 15.95
N LEU A 158 -18.30 -25.69 17.19
CA LEU A 158 -17.95 -26.78 18.08
C LEU A 158 -19.21 -27.30 18.76
N VAL A 159 -19.81 -28.36 18.22
CA VAL A 159 -20.81 -29.17 18.93
C VAL A 159 -20.09 -30.09 19.92
N ASN A 160 -20.14 -29.75 21.22
CA ASN A 160 -19.80 -30.69 22.29
C ASN A 160 -20.99 -31.62 22.51
N GLU A 161 -20.91 -32.86 21.99
CA GLU A 161 -21.74 -33.95 22.47
C GLU A 161 -21.35 -34.25 23.92
N THR A 162 -22.25 -33.93 24.85
CA THR A 162 -22.14 -34.38 26.24
C THR A 162 -22.95 -35.67 26.33
N ASP A 163 -22.26 -36.82 26.28
CA ASP A 163 -22.85 -38.11 26.63
C ASP A 163 -23.31 -38.08 28.09
N GLY A 164 -24.61 -38.35 28.30
CA GLY A 164 -25.25 -38.54 29.60
C GLY A 164 -26.06 -39.82 29.64
#